data_AF-U6E089-F1
#
_entry.id   AF-U6E089-F1
#
_cell.length_a   1.000
_cell.length_b   1.000
_cell.length_c   1.000
_cell.angle_alpha   90.00
_cell.angle_beta   90.00
_cell.angle_gamma   90.00
#
_symmetry.space_group_name_H-M   'P 1'
#
loop_
_entity.id
_entity.type
_entity.pdbx_description
1 polymer ?
#
loop_
_entity_poly.entity_id
_entity_poly.type
_entity_poly.pdbx_seq_one_letter_code
_entity_poly.pdbx_strand_id
1 'polypeptide(L)'
;ALRFKRKIIGLKDEFYNRYIMKSFLFEPVVKAFLNNGSRYNLMNSAIIEMFEFIRVEDIKSLTAHVIENYWKALEDVDYVQTFKGLKLRFEQQRERQDNPKLDSMRSILRNHRYRRDARTLEDEEEMWFNTDEDDMEDGEAVVSPSDKTKNDDDIMDPISKFMERKK
;
A
#
# COMPACT_ATOMS: atom_id res chain seq x y z
N ALA A 1 14.87 18.71 -25.49
CA ALA A 1 14.91 19.19 -24.09
C ALA A 1 13.98 18.40 -23.14
N LEU A 2 12.68 18.25 -23.40
CA LEU A 2 11.75 17.57 -22.46
C LEU A 2 11.96 16.05 -22.38
N ARG A 3 12.35 15.38 -23.48
CA ARG A 3 12.83 13.98 -23.45
C ARG A 3 14.07 13.79 -22.58
N PHE A 4 14.91 14.82 -22.45
CA PHE A 4 16.11 14.80 -21.60
C PHE A 4 15.74 14.97 -20.12
N LYS A 5 14.81 15.89 -19.79
CA LYS A 5 14.23 16.00 -18.45
C LYS A 5 13.51 14.69 -18.02
N ARG A 6 12.76 14.05 -18.92
CA ARG A 6 12.16 12.71 -18.70
C ARG A 6 13.23 11.66 -18.39
N LYS A 7 14.33 11.66 -19.14
CA LYS A 7 15.44 10.71 -18.91
C LYS A 7 16.03 10.91 -17.51
N ILE A 8 16.24 12.16 -17.07
CA ILE A 8 16.77 12.48 -15.73
C ILE A 8 15.81 12.05 -14.61
N ILE A 9 14.52 12.39 -14.70
CA ILE A 9 13.53 11.97 -13.68
C ILE A 9 13.37 10.44 -13.68
N GLY A 10 13.44 9.82 -14.86
CA GLY A 10 13.37 8.36 -15.04
C GLY A 10 14.60 7.58 -14.56
N LEU A 11 15.72 8.24 -14.24
CA LEU A 11 16.85 7.59 -13.57
C LEU A 11 16.51 7.18 -12.12
N LYS A 12 15.40 7.71 -11.56
CA LYS A 12 14.93 7.45 -10.18
C LYS A 12 15.99 7.69 -9.11
N ASP A 13 17.00 8.50 -9.41
CA ASP A 13 18.07 8.81 -8.48
C ASP A 13 17.64 10.00 -7.60
N GLU A 14 17.56 9.72 -6.30
CA GLU A 14 17.12 10.63 -5.27
C GLU A 14 18.01 11.89 -5.16
N PHE A 15 19.28 11.82 -5.59
CA PHE A 15 20.16 12.99 -5.68
C PHE A 15 19.64 14.03 -6.67
N TYR A 16 19.17 13.60 -7.84
CA TYR A 16 18.61 14.52 -8.84
C TYR A 16 17.26 15.08 -8.39
N ASN A 17 16.43 14.26 -7.72
CA ASN A 17 15.17 14.76 -7.14
C ASN A 17 15.44 15.86 -6.12
N ARG A 18 16.41 15.65 -5.22
CA ARG A 18 16.86 16.68 -4.27
C ARG A 18 17.35 17.94 -4.95
N TYR A 19 18.14 17.81 -6.02
CA TYR A 19 18.64 18.97 -6.78
C TYR A 19 17.52 19.76 -7.46
N ILE A 20 16.55 19.06 -8.08
CA ILE A 20 15.38 19.65 -8.72
C ILE A 20 14.58 20.49 -7.71
N MET A 21 14.35 19.95 -6.50
CA MET A 21 13.61 20.63 -5.44
C MET A 21 14.40 21.81 -4.87
N LYS A 22 15.68 21.63 -4.52
CA LYS A 22 16.52 22.70 -3.94
C LYS A 22 16.70 23.89 -4.87
N SER A 23 16.76 23.64 -6.17
CA SER A 23 16.99 24.68 -7.18
C SER A 23 15.70 25.21 -7.80
N PHE A 24 14.53 24.86 -7.23
CA PHE A 24 13.20 25.30 -7.69
C PHE A 24 12.98 25.13 -9.19
N LEU A 25 13.48 24.04 -9.80
CA LEU A 25 13.46 23.89 -11.26
C LEU A 25 12.06 23.69 -11.86
N PHE A 26 11.04 23.47 -11.02
CA PHE A 26 9.65 23.44 -11.45
C PHE A 26 9.06 24.84 -11.62
N GLU A 27 9.51 25.84 -10.86
CA GLU A 27 8.96 27.20 -10.93
C GLU A 27 8.97 27.78 -12.35
N PRO A 28 10.10 27.79 -13.10
CA PRO A 28 10.10 28.29 -14.47
C PRO A 28 9.25 27.43 -15.41
N VAL A 29 9.08 26.13 -15.12
CA VAL A 29 8.24 25.23 -15.92
C VAL A 29 6.76 25.52 -15.71
N VAL A 30 6.33 25.66 -14.46
CA VAL A 30 4.95 26.00 -14.10
C VAL A 30 4.59 27.39 -14.62
N LYS A 31 5.47 28.38 -14.44
CA LYS A 31 5.26 29.73 -14.97
C LYS A 31 5.09 29.72 -16.49
N ALA A 32 5.96 28.99 -17.20
CA ALA A 32 5.86 28.90 -18.65
C ALA A 32 4.60 28.17 -19.11
N PHE A 33 4.16 27.15 -18.37
CA PHE A 33 2.90 26.45 -18.62
C PHE A 33 1.69 27.37 -18.48
N LEU A 34 1.60 28.12 -17.37
CA LEU A 34 0.48 29.02 -17.11
C LEU A 34 0.43 30.20 -18.09
N ASN A 35 1.59 30.78 -18.43
CA ASN A 35 1.69 31.86 -19.41
C ASN A 35 1.24 31.44 -20.82
N ASN A 36 1.35 30.16 -21.15
CA ASN A 36 0.94 29.62 -22.46
C ASN A 36 -0.57 29.38 -22.54
N GLY A 37 -1.27 29.40 -21.40
CA GLY A 37 -2.71 29.14 -21.28
C GLY A 37 -3.12 27.73 -21.69
N SER A 38 -4.42 27.52 -21.94
CA SER A 38 -5.01 26.23 -22.33
C SER A 38 -4.77 25.82 -23.79
N ARG A 39 -3.83 26.48 -24.48
CA ARG A 39 -3.56 26.19 -25.89
C ARG A 39 -3.02 24.77 -26.05
N TYR A 40 -3.61 24.00 -26.96
CA TYR A 40 -3.09 22.69 -27.33
C TYR A 40 -1.83 22.85 -28.17
N ASN A 41 -0.67 22.69 -27.52
CA ASN A 41 0.61 22.70 -28.20
C ASN A 41 1.58 21.72 -27.56
N LEU A 42 2.64 21.42 -28.30
CA LEU A 42 3.66 20.45 -27.92
C LEU A 42 4.28 20.76 -26.55
N MET A 43 4.44 22.04 -26.20
CA MET A 43 5.01 22.45 -24.92
C MET A 43 4.09 22.08 -23.76
N ASN A 44 2.81 22.42 -23.84
CA ASN A 44 1.83 22.06 -22.82
C ASN A 44 1.71 20.54 -22.68
N SER A 45 1.60 19.81 -23.79
CA SER A 45 1.55 18.34 -23.76
C SER A 45 2.76 17.74 -23.07
N ALA A 46 3.97 18.21 -23.38
CA ALA A 46 5.18 17.67 -22.80
C ALA A 46 5.41 18.07 -21.33
N ILE A 47 4.89 19.23 -20.89
CA ILE A 47 4.88 19.61 -19.46
C ILE A 47 3.88 18.74 -18.69
N ILE A 48 2.67 18.56 -19.23
CA ILE A 48 1.64 17.69 -18.63
C ILE A 48 2.17 16.26 -18.52
N GLU A 49 2.77 15.72 -19.58
CA GLU A 49 3.38 14.39 -19.58
C GLU A 49 4.47 14.24 -18.50
N MET A 50 5.27 15.29 -18.24
CA MET A 50 6.29 15.27 -17.18
C MET A 50 5.67 15.14 -15.78
N PHE A 51 4.59 15.88 -15.50
CA PHE A 51 3.87 15.78 -14.23
C PHE A 51 3.10 14.46 -14.11
N GLU A 52 2.56 13.97 -15.21
CA GLU A 52 1.91 12.67 -15.28
C GLU A 52 2.90 11.55 -14.97
N PHE A 53 4.12 11.64 -15.48
CA PHE A 53 5.18 10.68 -15.16
C PHE A 53 5.52 10.69 -13.66
N ILE A 54 5.67 11.87 -13.04
CA ILE A 54 5.90 12.00 -11.59
C ILE A 54 4.79 11.27 -10.79
N ARG A 55 3.53 11.42 -11.24
CA ARG A 55 2.35 10.81 -10.63
C ARG A 55 2.33 9.29 -10.78
N VAL A 56 2.57 8.79 -11.99
CA VAL A 56 2.47 7.37 -12.33
C VAL A 56 3.61 6.57 -11.70
N GLU A 57 4.82 7.13 -11.67
CA GLU A 57 5.99 6.51 -11.03
C GLU A 57 6.02 6.66 -9.50
N ASP A 58 5.00 7.30 -8.91
CA ASP A 58 4.85 7.54 -7.45
C ASP A 58 6.11 8.18 -6.82
N ILE A 59 6.70 9.18 -7.49
CA ILE A 59 7.89 9.87 -6.99
C ILE A 59 7.46 10.84 -5.88
N LYS A 60 7.39 10.32 -4.64
CA LYS A 60 6.76 10.99 -3.49
C LYS A 60 7.33 12.37 -3.18
N SER A 61 8.66 12.50 -3.18
CA SER A 61 9.34 13.77 -2.87
C SER A 61 9.00 14.87 -3.88
N LEU A 62 9.03 14.56 -5.17
CA LEU A 62 8.65 15.49 -6.22
C LEU A 62 7.14 15.80 -6.18
N THR A 63 6.31 14.78 -5.89
CA THR A 63 4.86 14.97 -5.73
C THR A 63 4.56 15.98 -4.61
N ALA A 64 5.16 15.80 -3.43
CA ALA A 64 5.03 16.73 -2.31
C ALA A 64 5.48 18.13 -2.68
N HIS A 65 6.69 18.27 -3.22
CA HIS A 65 7.23 19.57 -3.61
C HIS A 65 6.34 20.29 -4.64
N VAL A 66 5.78 19.58 -5.62
CA VAL A 66 4.90 20.19 -6.62
C VAL A 66 3.60 20.70 -5.97
N ILE A 67 2.96 19.88 -5.14
CA ILE A 67 1.68 20.21 -4.53
C ILE A 67 1.81 21.30 -3.47
N GLU A 68 2.83 21.25 -2.62
CA GLU A 68 3.04 22.24 -1.56
C GLU A 68 3.34 23.64 -2.11
N ASN A 69 4.08 23.73 -3.23
CA ASN A 69 4.56 25.00 -3.74
C ASN A 69 3.70 25.58 -4.88
N TYR A 70 3.04 24.74 -5.68
CA TYR A 70 2.40 25.20 -6.93
C TYR A 70 0.92 24.83 -7.06
N TRP A 71 0.32 24.11 -6.10
CA TRP A 71 -1.07 23.65 -6.23
C TRP A 71 -2.06 24.80 -6.49
N LYS A 72 -1.96 25.90 -5.74
CA LYS A 72 -2.85 27.06 -5.90
C LYS A 72 -2.85 27.63 -7.33
N ALA A 73 -1.75 27.47 -8.06
CA ALA A 73 -1.64 27.93 -9.45
C ALA A 73 -2.09 26.86 -10.46
N LEU A 74 -2.13 25.60 -10.06
CA LEU A 74 -2.44 24.44 -10.91
C LEU A 74 -3.87 23.92 -10.73
N GLU A 75 -4.57 24.30 -9.66
CA GLU A 75 -5.90 23.79 -9.32
C GLU A 75 -6.98 24.19 -10.34
N ASP A 76 -6.81 25.34 -10.98
CA ASP A 76 -7.69 25.86 -12.03
C ASP A 76 -7.51 25.15 -13.38
N VAL A 77 -6.52 24.27 -13.52
CA VAL A 77 -6.27 23.53 -14.75
C VAL A 77 -7.18 22.29 -14.80
N ASP A 78 -8.35 22.45 -15.42
CA ASP A 78 -9.44 21.47 -15.42
C ASP A 78 -9.54 20.59 -16.67
N TYR A 79 -8.95 21.03 -17.78
CA TYR A 79 -8.95 20.30 -19.06
C TYR A 79 -8.06 19.05 -19.07
N VAL A 80 -7.30 18.81 -18.01
CA VAL A 80 -6.56 17.56 -17.78
C VAL A 80 -6.72 17.07 -16.34
N GLN A 81 -6.64 15.76 -16.14
CA GLN A 81 -6.75 15.16 -14.80
C GLN A 81 -5.43 15.03 -14.05
N THR A 82 -4.30 15.29 -14.71
CA THR A 82 -2.95 15.07 -14.16
C THR A 82 -2.73 15.78 -12.82
N PHE A 83 -3.08 17.06 -12.70
CA PHE A 83 -2.82 17.84 -11.49
C PHE A 83 -3.72 17.43 -10.33
N LYS A 84 -5.02 17.20 -10.58
CA LYS A 84 -5.95 16.62 -9.59
C LYS A 84 -5.47 15.24 -9.14
N GLY A 85 -4.97 14.43 -10.07
CA GLY A 85 -4.39 13.12 -9.77
C GLY A 85 -3.12 13.20 -8.91
N LEU A 86 -2.24 14.20 -9.14
CA LEU A 86 -1.08 14.46 -8.29
C LEU A 86 -1.50 14.87 -6.88
N LYS A 87 -2.50 15.73 -6.75
CA LYS A 87 -3.04 16.17 -5.47
C LYS A 87 -3.58 14.99 -4.65
N LEU A 88 -4.37 14.13 -5.29
CA LEU A 88 -4.89 12.92 -4.67
C LEU A 88 -3.76 11.98 -4.20
N ARG A 89 -2.69 11.83 -5.00
CA ARG A 89 -1.52 11.04 -4.59
C ARG A 89 -0.82 11.62 -3.37
N PHE A 90 -0.61 12.93 -3.34
CA PHE A 90 -0.03 13.61 -2.19
C PHE A 90 -0.85 13.38 -0.91
N GLU A 91 -2.18 13.53 -0.99
CA GLU A 91 -3.06 13.33 0.18
C GLU A 91 -3.02 11.88 0.70
N GLN A 92 -3.04 10.90 -0.20
CA GLN A 92 -2.88 9.48 0.15
C GLN A 92 -1.52 9.19 0.79
N GLN A 93 -0.46 9.86 0.36
CA GLN A 93 0.89 9.71 0.93
C GLN A 93 0.95 10.33 2.33
N ARG A 94 0.34 11.50 2.52
CA ARG A 94 0.30 12.19 3.82
C ARG A 94 -0.53 11.43 4.86
N GLU A 95 -1.70 10.93 4.48
CA GLU A 95 -2.55 10.11 5.36
C GLU A 95 -1.80 8.87 5.90
N ARG A 96 -0.95 8.24 5.07
CA ARG A 96 -0.12 7.10 5.50
C ARG A 96 0.98 7.51 6.48
N GLN A 97 1.55 8.69 6.30
CA GLN A 97 2.57 9.22 7.19
C GLN A 97 1.98 9.57 8.56
N ASP A 98 0.77 10.13 8.57
CA ASP A 98 0.06 10.50 9.80
C ASP A 98 -0.52 9.26 10.54
N ASN A 99 -0.79 8.17 9.83
CA ASN A 99 -1.35 6.94 10.40
C ASN A 99 -0.59 5.66 10.01
N PRO A 100 0.61 5.42 10.58
CA PRO A 100 1.48 4.31 10.20
C PRO A 100 0.88 2.91 10.46
N LYS A 101 -0.11 2.80 11.35
CA LYS A 101 -0.80 1.54 11.65
C LYS A 101 -1.60 0.99 10.45
N LEU A 102 -2.10 1.88 9.58
CA LEU A 102 -2.87 1.53 8.39
C LEU A 102 -1.98 0.85 7.32
N ASP A 103 -0.70 1.22 7.24
CA ASP A 103 0.23 0.68 6.25
C ASP A 103 0.63 -0.77 6.60
N SER A 104 0.82 -1.06 7.89
CA SER A 104 1.10 -2.41 8.39
C SER A 104 -0.04 -3.40 8.07
N MET A 105 -1.29 -3.00 8.32
CA MET A 105 -2.47 -3.82 8.03
C MET A 105 -2.68 -4.09 6.53
N ARG A 106 -2.41 -3.08 5.68
CA ARG A 106 -2.48 -3.25 4.22
C ARG A 106 -1.33 -4.08 3.65
N SER A 107 -0.17 -4.09 4.31
CA SER A 107 0.96 -4.94 3.95
C SER A 107 0.64 -6.42 4.16
N ILE A 108 0.06 -6.77 5.32
CA ILE A 108 -0.37 -8.14 5.65
C ILE A 108 -1.40 -8.67 4.64
N LEU A 109 -2.43 -7.88 4.30
CA LEU A 109 -3.44 -8.26 3.29
C LEU A 109 -2.88 -8.40 1.86
N ARG A 110 -1.73 -7.79 1.57
CA ARG A 110 -1.05 -7.89 0.27
C ARG A 110 -0.11 -9.09 0.22
N ASN A 111 0.48 -9.46 1.35
CA ASN A 111 1.37 -10.62 1.48
C ASN A 111 0.63 -11.95 1.26
N HIS A 112 -0.64 -12.06 1.65
CA HIS A 112 -1.44 -13.26 1.38
C HIS A 112 -1.78 -13.50 -0.11
N ARG A 113 -1.44 -12.57 -1.02
CA ARG A 113 -1.67 -12.73 -2.46
C ARG A 113 -0.46 -13.24 -3.23
N TYR A 114 0.73 -13.28 -2.63
CA TYR A 114 1.92 -13.83 -3.27
C TYR A 114 2.54 -14.89 -2.36
N ARG A 115 2.26 -16.16 -2.71
CA ARG A 115 2.86 -17.40 -2.20
C ARG A 115 2.43 -17.85 -0.79
N ARG A 116 1.35 -18.63 -0.73
CA ARG A 116 1.48 -19.94 -0.06
C ARG A 116 2.13 -20.87 -1.07
N ASP A 117 3.38 -21.25 -0.86
CA ASP A 117 3.97 -22.38 -1.57
C ASP A 117 3.25 -23.64 -1.03
N ALA A 118 2.89 -24.59 -1.88
CA ALA A 118 2.15 -25.79 -1.47
C ALA A 118 2.91 -26.60 -0.40
N ARG A 119 4.23 -26.42 -0.32
CA ARG A 119 5.13 -27.03 0.66
C ARG A 119 4.97 -26.53 2.09
N THR A 120 4.31 -25.38 2.31
CA THR A 120 4.03 -24.90 3.68
C THR A 120 2.90 -25.67 4.37
N LEU A 121 2.08 -26.43 3.63
CA LEU A 121 1.05 -27.28 4.23
C LEU A 121 1.64 -28.58 4.79
N GLU A 122 2.74 -29.09 4.23
CA GLU A 122 3.42 -30.30 4.72
C GLU A 122 4.05 -30.08 6.11
N ASP A 123 4.66 -28.92 6.37
CA ASP A 123 5.25 -28.58 7.68
C ASP A 123 4.20 -28.53 8.82
N GLU A 124 2.95 -28.19 8.52
CA GLU A 124 1.85 -28.19 9.50
C GLU A 124 1.31 -29.62 9.77
N GLU A 125 1.39 -30.53 8.80
CA GLU A 125 1.01 -31.94 8.95
C GLU A 125 2.06 -32.76 9.75
N GLU A 126 3.36 -32.43 9.63
CA GLU A 126 4.43 -33.12 10.38
C GLU A 126 4.38 -32.88 11.90
N MET A 127 3.87 -31.73 12.35
CA MET A 127 3.70 -31.45 13.78
C MET A 127 2.61 -32.31 14.44
N TRP A 128 1.63 -32.78 13.66
CA TRP A 128 0.59 -33.67 14.14
C TRP A 128 1.10 -35.11 14.29
N PHE A 129 2.06 -35.54 13.46
CA PHE A 129 2.71 -36.85 13.57
C PHE A 129 3.76 -36.94 14.70
N ASN A 130 4.37 -35.82 15.10
CA ASN A 130 5.41 -35.81 16.15
C ASN A 130 4.87 -35.86 17.59
N THR A 131 3.54 -35.86 17.81
CA THR A 131 2.97 -35.82 19.17
C THR A 131 2.72 -37.22 19.76
N ASP A 132 2.84 -38.30 18.98
CA ASP A 132 2.42 -39.64 19.42
C ASP A 132 3.57 -40.64 19.71
N GLU A 133 4.86 -40.24 19.68
CA GLU A 133 5.97 -41.19 19.89
C GLU A 133 6.97 -40.91 21.04
N ASP A 134 6.87 -39.80 21.79
CA ASP A 134 7.83 -39.49 22.88
C ASP A 134 7.16 -39.25 24.26
N ASP A 135 6.28 -40.14 24.70
CA ASP A 135 5.78 -40.13 26.09
C ASP A 135 5.98 -41.49 26.79
N MET A 136 7.19 -42.05 26.66
CA MET A 136 7.70 -43.09 27.56
C MET A 136 8.77 -42.53 28.50
N GLU A 137 8.44 -42.62 29.80
CA GLU A 137 9.36 -42.82 30.93
C GLU A 137 10.06 -41.58 31.54
N ASP A 138 9.37 -40.91 32.48
CA ASP A 138 9.89 -40.82 33.86
C ASP A 138 8.76 -40.65 34.88
N GLY A 139 8.89 -41.34 36.00
CA GLY A 139 7.84 -41.59 36.97
C GLY A 139 7.79 -40.65 38.17
N GLU A 140 6.67 -40.78 38.88
CA GLU A 140 6.30 -40.25 40.21
C GLU A 140 5.88 -38.75 40.26
N ALA A 141 4.72 -38.36 40.83
CA ALA A 141 3.97 -39.00 41.89
C ALA A 141 2.48 -38.57 41.92
N VAL A 142 1.62 -39.59 42.00
CA VAL A 142 0.34 -39.70 42.74
C VAL A 142 -0.76 -38.63 42.64
N VAL A 143 -1.89 -39.04 42.04
CA VAL A 143 -3.20 -38.99 42.70
C VAL A 143 -4.07 -40.20 42.30
N SER A 144 -4.55 -40.93 43.31
CA SER A 144 -5.62 -41.94 43.26
C SER A 144 -6.76 -41.47 44.19
N PRO A 145 -7.97 -42.07 44.17
CA PRO A 145 -8.80 -42.45 43.02
C PRO A 145 -10.30 -42.10 43.23
N SER A 146 -11.12 -42.47 42.23
CA SER A 146 -12.54 -42.89 42.29
C SER A 146 -13.65 -41.97 41.75
N ASP A 147 -14.16 -42.43 40.60
CA ASP A 147 -15.56 -42.75 40.28
C ASP A 147 -16.64 -41.65 40.31
N LYS A 148 -17.16 -41.28 39.13
CA LYS A 148 -18.51 -41.69 38.65
C LYS A 148 -18.97 -40.94 37.37
N THR A 149 -19.43 -41.76 36.41
CA THR A 149 -20.59 -41.57 35.50
C THR A 149 -20.58 -40.54 34.36
N LYS A 150 -20.43 -41.08 33.13
CA LYS A 150 -21.41 -41.06 32.01
C LYS A 150 -22.02 -39.71 31.56
N ASN A 151 -21.72 -39.28 30.34
CA ASN A 151 -22.58 -39.45 29.15
C ASN A 151 -21.97 -38.73 27.93
N ASP A 152 -21.92 -39.45 26.82
CA ASP A 152 -21.72 -38.95 25.46
C ASP A 152 -22.97 -38.17 24.96
N ASP A 153 -22.79 -37.52 23.82
CA ASP A 153 -23.80 -36.94 22.92
C ASP A 153 -24.22 -35.49 23.21
N ASP A 154 -23.56 -34.53 22.53
CA ASP A 154 -24.23 -33.56 21.65
C ASP A 154 -23.20 -32.61 21.00
N ILE A 155 -22.60 -33.11 19.92
CA ILE A 155 -22.01 -32.30 18.86
C ILE A 155 -23.16 -31.90 17.91
N MET A 156 -23.23 -30.60 17.61
CA MET A 156 -24.03 -29.89 16.57
C MET A 156 -25.16 -29.00 17.11
N ASP A 157 -24.94 -27.68 17.13
CA ASP A 157 -25.76 -26.69 16.40
C ASP A 157 -25.66 -25.25 16.97
N PRO A 158 -24.84 -24.36 16.36
CA PRO A 158 -25.04 -22.91 16.51
C PRO A 158 -25.55 -22.23 15.23
N ILE A 159 -25.81 -22.95 14.14
CA ILE A 159 -26.10 -22.33 12.82
C ILE A 159 -27.57 -21.90 12.67
N SER A 160 -28.51 -22.51 13.40
CA SER A 160 -29.94 -22.23 13.25
C SER A 160 -30.43 -20.90 13.86
N LYS A 161 -29.58 -20.15 14.59
CA LYS A 161 -30.02 -18.96 15.35
C LYS A 161 -29.79 -17.60 14.66
N PHE A 162 -29.25 -17.57 13.44
CA PHE A 162 -28.96 -16.30 12.74
C PHE A 162 -29.97 -15.92 11.64
N MET A 163 -30.74 -16.87 11.10
CA MET A 163 -31.68 -16.61 9.99
C MET A 163 -33.08 -16.11 10.42
N GLU A 164 -33.31 -15.79 11.69
CA GLU A 164 -34.62 -15.32 12.17
C GLU A 164 -34.67 -13.81 12.49
N ARG A 165 -33.62 -13.04 12.17
CA ARG A 165 -33.62 -11.58 12.41
C ARG A 165 -33.09 -10.77 11.23
N LYS A 166 -33.83 -10.77 10.12
CA LYS A 166 -34.25 -9.54 9.41
C LYS A 166 -34.89 -9.87 8.05
N LYS A 167 -36.22 -9.72 8.07
CA LYS A 167 -37.10 -9.25 6.99
C LYS A 167 -37.57 -10.25 5.93
#